data_AF-A0A240EQW1-F1
#
_entry.id   AF-A0A240EQW1-F1
#
_cell.length_a   1.000
_cell.length_b   1.000
_cell.length_c   1.000
_cell.angle_alpha   90.00
_cell.angle_beta   90.00
_cell.angle_gamma   90.00
#
_symmetry.space_group_name_H-M   'P 1'
#
loop_
_entity.id
_entity.type
_entity.pdbx_description
1 polymer ?
#
loop_
_entity_poly.entity_id
_entity_poly.type
_entity_poly.pdbx_seq_one_letter_code
_entity_poly.pdbx_strand_id
1 'polypeptide(L)'
;MMELNYMKQIKSLPFILKGVVLFVVAITLAMTNGCRSENAFNDSELNPTKSDNSTLSVKNEQAFLAGLNTGTNLTIEAEVFINGKQVQDPAWNASSENESIAKVDNTLNVIAISPGETYINIQHEDLTTRLKVVVTKAYIESLHINPSSLSLISGYNATLTASATLDNGRTVTLGNDLVTWTSSNPEIATVNDEGVVVGLLVGDVTVTATLMSDPSKTSSSSVTISEAVIDSIQVTPETITLIDGHSEALAVSATLSDGRTMNLDSESVTWTSSDIATTAVNNLR
;
A
#
# COMPACT_ATOMS: atom_id res chain seq x y z
N MET A 1 -9.60 -38.29 35.63
CA MET A 1 -9.64 -36.83 35.90
C MET A 1 -8.52 -36.21 35.08
N MET A 2 -8.76 -35.80 33.85
CA MET A 2 -9.35 -34.52 33.41
C MET A 2 -8.26 -33.43 33.30
N GLU A 3 -7.87 -33.14 32.04
CA GLU A 3 -7.45 -31.85 31.44
C GLU A 3 -6.26 -31.05 32.06
N LEU A 4 -5.51 -30.14 31.38
CA LEU A 4 -5.70 -29.36 30.17
C LEU A 4 -4.32 -28.84 29.64
N ASN A 5 -4.08 -29.05 28.35
CA ASN A 5 -3.45 -28.22 27.29
C ASN A 5 -2.50 -27.00 27.53
N TYR A 6 -1.66 -26.84 26.48
CA TYR A 6 -1.05 -25.61 25.88
C TYR A 6 0.30 -25.08 26.41
N MET A 7 1.36 -25.19 25.59
CA MET A 7 1.99 -24.05 24.90
C MET A 7 3.07 -24.53 23.92
N LYS A 8 2.90 -24.14 22.65
CA LYS A 8 3.69 -24.49 21.47
C LYS A 8 4.67 -23.33 21.17
N GLN A 9 5.91 -23.68 20.86
CA GLN A 9 6.83 -23.01 19.91
C GLN A 9 7.29 -21.57 20.21
N ILE A 10 8.49 -21.43 20.80
CA ILE A 10 9.35 -20.26 20.63
C ILE A 10 10.42 -20.64 19.60
N LYS A 11 10.38 -20.02 18.41
CA LYS A 11 11.45 -20.12 17.41
C LYS A 11 11.90 -18.71 17.01
N SER A 12 13.13 -18.40 17.43
CA SER A 12 14.13 -17.48 16.85
C SER A 12 13.76 -16.02 16.53
N LEU A 13 14.27 -15.10 17.36
CA LEU A 13 14.83 -13.82 16.89
C LEU A 13 16.35 -13.81 17.18
N PRO A 14 17.21 -13.31 16.28
CA PRO A 14 18.64 -13.21 16.53
C PRO A 14 19.02 -11.92 17.29
N PHE A 15 20.10 -12.08 18.04
CA PHE A 15 20.91 -11.15 18.84
C PHE A 15 21.28 -9.80 18.18
N ILE A 16 21.44 -8.77 19.02
CA ILE A 16 22.51 -7.73 19.13
C ILE A 16 21.94 -6.65 20.09
N LEU A 17 22.51 -6.15 21.19
CA LEU A 17 23.87 -6.11 21.75
C LEU A 17 23.74 -6.03 23.30
N LYS A 18 24.57 -6.77 24.03
CA LYS A 18 24.73 -6.63 25.49
C LYS A 18 25.48 -5.33 25.81
N GLY A 19 24.98 -4.54 26.76
CA GLY A 19 25.75 -3.46 27.36
C GLY A 19 24.93 -2.31 27.95
N VAL A 20 24.01 -2.58 28.88
CA VAL A 20 23.36 -1.51 29.65
C VAL A 20 24.27 -1.17 30.84
N VAL A 21 24.95 -0.03 30.73
CA VAL A 21 25.67 0.62 31.82
C VAL A 21 24.63 1.26 32.74
N LEU A 22 24.63 0.82 34.00
CA LEU A 22 23.82 1.34 35.09
C LEU A 22 24.37 2.73 35.48
N PHE A 23 23.65 3.81 35.19
CA PHE A 23 24.00 5.16 35.67
C PHE A 23 23.40 5.37 37.07
N VAL A 24 24.24 5.30 38.10
CA VAL A 24 23.95 5.79 39.45
C VAL A 24 24.50 7.21 39.54
N VAL A 25 23.63 8.21 39.66
CA VAL A 25 24.04 9.60 39.92
C VAL A 25 24.37 9.73 41.40
N ALA A 26 25.64 9.97 41.72
CA ALA A 26 26.13 10.25 43.07
C ALA A 26 26.03 11.76 43.36
N ILE A 27 25.38 12.11 44.49
CA ILE A 27 25.38 13.46 45.06
C ILE A 27 26.52 13.52 46.09
N THR A 28 27.54 14.33 45.83
CA THR A 28 28.66 14.58 46.76
C THR A 28 28.32 15.77 47.67
N LEU A 29 28.24 15.51 48.98
CA LEU A 29 28.09 16.51 50.04
C LEU A 29 29.49 16.88 50.58
N ALA A 30 29.85 18.17 50.64
CA ALA A 30 31.13 18.63 51.17
C ALA A 30 30.99 19.68 52.29
N MET A 31 31.38 19.22 53.50
CA MET A 31 32.17 19.86 54.57
C MET A 31 31.61 21.00 55.46
N THR A 32 31.20 20.58 56.66
CA THR A 32 31.53 21.03 58.03
C THR A 32 32.22 22.39 58.32
N ASN A 33 31.50 23.22 59.10
CA ASN A 33 31.80 23.99 60.33
C ASN A 33 33.19 24.64 60.59
N GLY A 34 33.15 25.95 60.90
CA GLY A 34 34.18 26.66 61.69
C GLY A 34 33.91 28.15 61.99
N CYS A 35 33.33 28.43 63.17
CA CYS A 35 33.46 29.61 64.06
C CYS A 35 33.18 31.09 63.63
N ARG A 36 32.01 31.59 64.12
CA ARG A 36 31.78 32.69 65.10
C ARG A 36 32.45 34.08 64.94
N SER A 37 31.64 35.12 64.69
CA SER A 37 31.46 36.28 65.58
C SER A 37 30.15 37.03 65.28
N GLU A 38 29.59 37.63 66.32
CA GLU A 38 28.25 38.25 66.43
C GLU A 38 28.09 39.51 65.57
N ASN A 39 26.90 39.70 64.99
CA ASN A 39 26.08 40.90 65.21
C ASN A 39 24.68 40.68 64.65
N ALA A 40 23.68 40.98 65.49
CA ALA A 40 22.27 40.81 65.22
C ALA A 40 21.80 41.78 64.13
N PHE A 41 21.13 41.24 63.11
CA PHE A 41 20.08 41.95 62.40
C PHE A 41 18.98 40.94 62.08
N ASN A 42 17.78 41.24 62.55
CA ASN A 42 16.58 40.45 62.38
C ASN A 42 16.06 40.73 60.96
N ASP A 43 16.04 39.73 60.09
CA ASP A 43 15.22 39.79 58.89
C ASP A 43 14.49 38.45 58.71
N SER A 44 13.21 38.52 59.00
CA SER A 44 12.21 37.51 58.70
C SER A 44 11.93 37.54 57.21
N GLU A 45 12.50 36.62 56.42
CA GLU A 45 11.94 36.05 55.17
C GLU A 45 12.99 35.19 54.44
N LEU A 46 12.52 34.22 53.63
CA LEU A 46 13.24 33.28 52.75
C LEU A 46 13.85 32.05 53.49
N ASN A 47 13.48 30.79 53.29
CA ASN A 47 12.98 30.04 52.13
C ASN A 47 12.46 28.67 52.63
N PRO A 48 11.29 28.15 52.21
CA PRO A 48 11.22 26.74 51.89
C PRO A 48 11.76 26.58 50.46
N THR A 49 12.95 26.02 50.30
CA THR A 49 13.40 25.52 48.99
C THR A 49 12.44 24.40 48.58
N LYS A 50 11.41 24.78 47.83
CA LYS A 50 10.54 23.87 47.10
C LYS A 50 11.45 23.13 46.12
N SER A 51 11.71 21.87 46.43
CA SER A 51 12.23 20.90 45.47
C SER A 51 11.21 20.80 44.34
N ASP A 52 11.29 21.66 43.32
CA ASP A 52 10.56 21.48 42.07
C ASP A 52 11.22 20.31 41.32
N ASN A 53 10.90 19.09 41.74
CA ASN A 53 11.23 17.84 41.06
C ASN A 53 10.23 17.57 39.91
N SER A 54 9.93 18.62 39.15
CA SER A 54 9.07 18.54 37.97
C SER A 54 9.92 18.23 36.74
N THR A 55 9.51 17.24 35.93
CA THR A 55 10.28 16.77 34.77
C THR A 55 9.36 16.44 33.61
N LEU A 56 9.86 16.59 32.38
CA LEU A 56 9.20 16.18 31.14
C LEU A 56 10.22 15.37 30.32
N SER A 57 9.88 14.14 29.96
CA SER A 57 10.80 13.22 29.28
C SER A 57 10.12 12.44 28.16
N VAL A 58 10.86 12.17 27.08
CA VAL A 58 10.43 11.29 25.99
C VAL A 58 11.04 9.91 26.21
N LYS A 59 10.24 8.85 26.16
CA LYS A 59 10.67 7.46 26.39
C LYS A 59 11.19 6.77 25.14
N ASN A 60 10.61 7.09 23.99
CA ASN A 60 10.88 6.43 22.72
C ASN A 60 11.75 7.27 21.76
N GLU A 61 12.60 8.16 22.29
CA GLU A 61 13.46 9.05 21.49
C GLU A 61 14.31 8.31 20.45
N GLN A 62 14.82 7.13 20.80
CA GLN A 62 15.65 6.32 19.91
C GLN A 62 14.93 5.90 18.62
N ALA A 63 13.59 5.73 18.66
CA ALA A 63 12.82 5.39 17.46
C ALA A 63 12.80 6.54 16.44
N PHE A 64 12.86 7.79 16.90
CA PHE A 64 12.90 8.98 16.05
C PHE A 64 14.31 9.31 15.53
N LEU A 65 15.34 8.88 16.27
CA LEU A 65 16.74 8.98 15.86
C LEU A 65 17.15 7.87 14.88
N ALA A 66 16.52 6.70 14.95
CA ALA A 66 16.75 5.60 14.02
C ALA A 66 16.32 5.92 12.57
N GLY A 67 15.49 6.95 12.39
CA GLY A 67 14.96 7.36 11.09
C GLY A 67 13.53 6.86 10.87
N LEU A 68 12.62 7.79 10.55
CA LEU A 68 11.27 7.49 10.12
C LEU A 68 11.20 7.51 8.59
N ASN A 69 10.74 6.43 7.97
CA ASN A 69 10.53 6.44 6.53
C ASN A 69 9.39 7.39 6.15
N THR A 70 9.56 8.11 5.04
CA THR A 70 8.55 9.06 4.54
C THR A 70 7.14 8.44 4.45
N GLY A 71 6.14 9.13 4.99
CA GLY A 71 4.74 8.73 5.03
C GLY A 71 4.37 7.75 6.15
N THR A 72 5.27 7.42 7.07
CA THR A 72 4.92 6.72 8.32
C THR A 72 4.39 7.70 9.36
N ASN A 73 3.67 7.16 10.33
CA ASN A 73 3.31 7.85 11.56
C ASN A 73 3.88 7.12 12.79
N LEU A 74 4.22 7.87 13.82
CA LEU A 74 4.69 7.33 15.10
C LEU A 74 4.28 8.27 16.23
N THR A 75 3.70 7.72 17.29
CA THR A 75 3.32 8.49 18.47
C THR A 75 4.53 8.67 19.39
N ILE A 76 4.77 9.89 19.88
CA ILE A 76 5.77 10.14 20.91
C ILE A 76 5.22 9.68 22.25
N GLU A 77 5.97 8.83 22.95
CA GLU A 77 5.66 8.40 24.31
C GLU A 77 6.37 9.35 25.28
N ALA A 78 5.63 10.34 25.81
CA ALA A 78 6.15 11.32 26.75
C ALA A 78 5.50 11.17 28.13
N GLU A 79 6.29 11.42 29.18
CA GLU A 79 5.83 11.47 30.57
C GLU A 79 6.20 12.80 31.20
N VAL A 80 5.28 13.33 32.01
CA VAL A 80 5.50 14.52 32.82
C VAL A 80 5.22 14.22 34.29
N PHE A 81 6.12 14.68 35.16
CA PHE A 81 6.00 14.62 36.60
C PHE A 81 5.95 16.06 37.12
N ILE A 82 5.01 16.37 38.02
CA ILE A 82 4.92 17.67 38.71
C ILE A 82 5.06 17.41 40.20
N ASN A 83 6.02 18.08 40.82
CA ASN A 83 6.39 17.83 42.22
C ASN A 83 6.61 16.31 42.52
N GLY A 84 7.18 15.57 41.56
CA GLY A 84 7.48 14.14 41.68
C GLY A 84 6.29 13.20 41.49
N LYS A 85 5.10 13.72 41.13
CA LYS A 85 3.92 12.90 40.80
C LYS A 85 3.68 12.90 39.30
N GLN A 86 3.46 11.72 38.73
CA GLN A 86 3.12 11.60 37.30
C GLN A 86 1.75 12.22 37.03
N VAL A 87 1.66 13.05 36.00
CA VAL A 87 0.39 13.56 35.49
C VAL A 87 -0.23 12.51 34.58
N GLN A 88 -1.48 12.15 34.86
CA GLN A 88 -2.27 11.28 33.97
C GLN A 88 -2.96 12.13 32.91
N ASP A 89 -2.97 11.66 31.67
CA ASP A 89 -3.56 12.35 30.50
C ASP A 89 -3.14 13.82 30.36
N PRO A 90 -1.82 14.13 30.34
CA PRO A 90 -1.34 15.50 30.19
C PRO A 90 -1.85 16.15 28.91
N ALA A 91 -2.34 17.39 29.03
CA ALA A 91 -2.62 18.23 27.89
C ALA A 91 -1.29 18.70 27.27
N TRP A 92 -0.99 18.20 26.07
CA TRP A 92 0.23 18.56 25.34
C TRP A 92 0.00 19.73 24.41
N ASN A 93 1.03 20.56 24.27
CA ASN A 93 1.18 21.50 23.18
C ASN A 93 2.44 21.09 22.40
N ALA A 94 2.26 20.62 21.17
CA ALA A 94 3.35 20.14 20.34
C ALA A 94 3.45 20.95 19.06
N SER A 95 4.68 21.21 18.61
CA SER A 95 4.94 21.91 17.34
C SER A 95 6.16 21.35 16.65
N SER A 96 6.17 21.39 15.32
CA SER A 96 7.33 21.06 14.52
C SER A 96 8.06 22.32 14.11
N GLU A 97 9.39 22.31 14.19
CA GLU A 97 10.21 23.40 13.65
C GLU A 97 10.25 23.43 12.13
N ASN A 98 9.94 22.30 11.48
CA ASN A 98 9.83 22.20 10.03
C ASN A 98 8.77 21.17 9.65
N GLU A 99 7.55 21.66 9.45
CA GLU A 99 6.40 20.87 9.01
C GLU A 99 6.52 20.33 7.58
N SER A 100 7.50 20.75 6.78
CA SER A 100 7.77 20.13 5.48
C SER A 100 8.51 18.80 5.63
N ILE A 101 9.20 18.58 6.76
CA ILE A 101 9.94 17.34 7.06
C ILE A 101 9.09 16.40 7.91
N ALA A 102 8.53 16.88 9.02
CA ALA A 102 7.62 16.10 9.86
C ALA A 102 6.59 17.01 10.53
N LYS A 103 5.35 16.54 10.65
CA LYS A 103 4.27 17.21 11.39
C LYS A 103 3.99 16.47 12.69
N VAL A 104 3.43 17.18 13.67
CA VAL A 104 2.96 16.61 14.93
C VAL A 104 1.63 17.26 15.29
N ASP A 105 0.74 16.53 15.94
CA ASP A 105 -0.46 17.08 16.56
C ASP A 105 -0.34 17.08 18.10
N ASN A 106 -1.34 17.68 18.78
CA ASN A 106 -1.36 17.73 20.25
C ASN A 106 -1.70 16.38 20.91
N THR A 107 -1.93 15.32 20.13
CA THR A 107 -1.98 13.93 20.63
C THR A 107 -0.62 13.23 20.53
N LEU A 108 0.42 14.00 20.18
CA LEU A 108 1.80 13.55 19.99
C LEU A 108 1.99 12.55 18.84
N ASN A 109 1.05 12.49 17.89
CA ASN A 109 1.20 11.69 16.68
C ASN A 109 2.05 12.46 15.66
N VAL A 110 3.22 11.91 15.31
CA VAL A 110 4.16 12.48 14.33
C VAL A 110 3.94 11.83 12.97
N ILE A 111 3.86 12.62 11.90
CA ILE A 111 3.78 12.16 10.52
C ILE A 111 5.05 12.58 9.78
N ALA A 112 5.80 11.60 9.25
CA ALA A 112 6.98 11.84 8.43
C ALA A 112 6.58 12.25 7.01
N ILE A 113 7.08 13.39 6.51
CA ILE A 113 6.60 14.00 5.25
C ILE A 113 7.66 13.98 4.16
N SER A 114 8.89 14.38 4.47
CA SER A 114 9.96 14.38 3.47
C SER A 114 11.32 14.10 4.12
N PRO A 115 12.27 13.48 3.38
CA PRO A 115 13.58 13.18 3.93
C PRO A 115 14.30 14.43 4.45
N GLY A 116 14.87 14.31 5.64
CA GLY A 116 15.55 15.43 6.31
C GLY A 116 15.55 15.26 7.82
N GLU A 117 16.03 16.28 8.52
CA GLU A 117 16.02 16.32 9.98
C GLU A 117 15.23 17.54 10.45
N THR A 118 14.41 17.35 11.48
CA THR A 118 13.68 18.44 12.14
C THR A 118 13.63 18.17 13.65
N TYR A 119 13.06 19.10 14.40
CA TYR A 119 12.80 18.94 15.82
C TYR A 119 11.33 19.15 16.12
N ILE A 120 10.82 18.34 17.05
CA ILE A 120 9.50 18.50 17.64
C ILE A 120 9.67 19.09 19.04
N ASN A 121 9.04 20.24 19.26
CA ASN A 121 8.96 20.86 20.57
C ASN A 121 7.69 20.35 21.27
N ILE A 122 7.85 19.83 22.48
CA ILE A 122 6.76 19.26 23.29
C ILE A 122 6.68 20.06 24.58
N GLN A 123 5.48 20.49 24.94
CA GLN A 123 5.23 21.31 26.11
C GLN A 123 4.05 20.78 26.92
N HIS A 124 4.20 20.83 28.25
CA HIS A 124 3.11 20.73 29.21
C HIS A 124 3.30 21.82 30.27
N GLU A 125 2.37 22.76 30.36
CA GLU A 125 2.53 23.98 31.16
C GLU A 125 3.83 24.73 30.83
N ASP A 126 4.71 24.97 31.81
CA ASP A 126 6.00 25.64 31.65
C ASP A 126 7.14 24.68 31.30
N LEU A 127 6.92 23.36 31.40
CA LEU A 127 7.90 22.35 31.04
C LEU A 127 7.96 22.15 29.53
N THR A 128 9.17 22.13 28.98
CA THR A 128 9.42 21.89 27.56
C THR A 128 10.50 20.84 27.36
N THR A 129 10.41 20.10 26.27
CA THR A 129 11.53 19.31 25.72
C THR A 129 11.52 19.39 24.20
N ARG A 130 12.63 18.97 23.60
CA ARG A 130 12.84 19.02 22.16
C ARG A 130 13.36 17.68 21.67
N LEU A 131 12.63 17.05 20.77
CA LEU A 131 12.92 15.74 20.21
C LEU A 131 13.44 15.89 18.78
N LYS A 132 14.65 15.37 18.50
CA LYS A 132 15.14 15.29 17.13
C LYS A 132 14.39 14.20 16.37
N VAL A 133 13.92 14.53 15.16
CA VAL A 133 13.27 13.59 14.23
C VAL A 133 14.08 13.54 12.96
N VAL A 134 14.52 12.34 12.59
CA VAL A 134 15.18 12.06 11.31
C VAL A 134 14.15 11.37 10.41
N VAL A 135 13.94 11.89 9.21
CA VAL A 135 13.09 11.29 8.18
C VAL A 135 13.96 10.79 7.04
N THR A 136 13.79 9.52 6.69
CA THR A 136 14.53 8.83 5.63
C THR A 136 13.66 8.60 4.40
N LYS A 137 14.34 8.42 3.27
CA LYS A 137 13.70 7.96 2.04
C LYS A 137 13.45 6.45 2.15
N ALA A 138 12.24 6.01 1.84
CA ALA A 138 11.94 4.58 1.71
C ALA A 138 12.50 4.05 0.38
N TYR A 139 12.94 2.79 0.36
CA TYR A 139 13.47 2.13 -0.83
C TYR A 139 12.52 1.02 -1.29
N ILE A 140 12.48 0.77 -2.61
CA ILE A 140 11.68 -0.30 -3.18
C ILE A 140 12.37 -1.65 -2.93
N GLU A 141 11.69 -2.53 -2.20
CA GLU A 141 12.16 -3.88 -1.89
C GLU A 141 11.74 -4.89 -2.98
N SER A 142 10.49 -4.83 -3.42
CA SER A 142 9.96 -5.70 -4.48
C SER A 142 8.95 -5.01 -5.39
N LEU A 143 8.79 -5.53 -6.60
CA LEU A 143 7.84 -5.08 -7.61
C LEU A 143 6.74 -6.14 -7.81
N HIS A 144 5.51 -5.71 -8.02
CA HIS A 144 4.33 -6.55 -8.19
C HIS A 144 3.46 -6.03 -9.33
N ILE A 145 3.06 -6.90 -10.25
CA ILE A 145 2.01 -6.61 -11.24
C ILE A 145 0.66 -7.13 -10.75
N ASN A 146 -0.40 -6.34 -10.96
CA ASN A 146 -1.78 -6.77 -10.79
C ASN A 146 -2.62 -6.43 -12.04
N PRO A 147 -3.44 -7.38 -12.54
CA PRO A 147 -3.49 -8.80 -12.15
C PRO A 147 -2.21 -9.56 -12.53
N SER A 148 -1.90 -10.65 -11.84
CA SER A 148 -0.75 -11.52 -12.17
C SER A 148 -1.02 -12.50 -13.32
N SER A 149 -2.28 -12.60 -13.73
CA SER A 149 -2.72 -13.35 -14.90
C SER A 149 -3.89 -12.62 -15.55
N LEU A 150 -3.87 -12.52 -16.87
CA LEU A 150 -4.88 -11.82 -17.67
C LEU A 150 -5.35 -12.73 -18.80
N SER A 151 -6.67 -12.77 -19.05
CA SER A 151 -7.25 -13.45 -20.20
C SER A 151 -8.01 -12.44 -21.04
N LEU A 152 -7.72 -12.41 -22.34
CA LEU A 152 -8.35 -11.51 -23.30
C LEU A 152 -8.88 -12.29 -24.51
N ILE A 153 -9.82 -11.67 -25.20
CA ILE A 153 -10.23 -12.06 -26.54
C ILE A 153 -9.39 -11.24 -27.53
N SER A 154 -8.98 -11.84 -28.65
CA SER A 154 -8.25 -11.12 -29.71
C SER A 154 -8.99 -9.84 -30.12
N GLY A 155 -8.26 -8.73 -30.23
CA GLY A 155 -8.78 -7.39 -30.53
C GLY A 155 -9.18 -6.56 -29.30
N TYR A 156 -9.21 -7.16 -28.10
CA TYR A 156 -9.53 -6.46 -26.85
C TYR A 156 -8.26 -6.10 -26.07
N ASN A 157 -8.44 -5.23 -25.07
CA ASN A 157 -7.36 -4.76 -24.21
C ASN A 157 -7.77 -4.77 -22.74
N ALA A 158 -6.76 -4.76 -21.86
CA ALA A 158 -6.93 -4.47 -20.44
C ALA A 158 -5.63 -3.86 -19.89
N THR A 159 -5.73 -3.25 -18.71
CA THR A 159 -4.60 -2.57 -18.08
C THR A 159 -4.01 -3.42 -16.96
N LEU A 160 -2.69 -3.54 -16.95
CA LEU A 160 -1.90 -4.03 -15.83
C LEU A 160 -1.43 -2.84 -14.99
N THR A 161 -1.36 -3.03 -13.68
CA THR A 161 -0.86 -2.02 -12.74
C THR A 161 0.40 -2.53 -12.06
N ALA A 162 1.37 -1.64 -11.86
CA ALA A 162 2.59 -1.94 -11.12
C ALA A 162 2.52 -1.32 -9.72
N SER A 163 2.89 -2.10 -8.71
CA SER A 163 3.02 -1.66 -7.32
C SER A 163 4.34 -2.14 -6.73
N ALA A 164 4.85 -1.43 -5.75
CA ALA A 164 6.07 -1.79 -5.05
C ALA A 164 5.81 -2.00 -3.57
N THR A 165 6.44 -3.01 -2.98
CA THR A 165 6.59 -3.11 -1.52
C THR A 165 7.87 -2.39 -1.14
N LEU A 166 7.77 -1.49 -0.18
CA LEU A 166 8.88 -0.72 0.36
C LEU A 166 9.51 -1.46 1.54
N ASP A 167 10.74 -1.08 1.90
CA ASP A 167 11.50 -1.61 3.06
C ASP A 167 10.80 -1.44 4.42
N ASN A 168 9.78 -0.58 4.50
CA ASN A 168 8.91 -0.43 5.66
C ASN A 168 7.63 -1.30 5.61
N GLY A 169 7.52 -2.21 4.63
CA GLY A 169 6.38 -3.09 4.42
C GLY A 169 5.15 -2.44 3.79
N ARG A 170 5.17 -1.13 3.49
CA ARG A 170 4.06 -0.46 2.79
C ARG A 170 4.08 -0.80 1.31
N THR A 171 2.90 -0.94 0.72
CA THR A 171 2.72 -1.05 -0.73
C THR A 171 2.32 0.30 -1.32
N VAL A 172 2.94 0.68 -2.44
CA VAL A 172 2.60 1.88 -3.20
C VAL A 172 2.39 1.54 -4.67
N THR A 173 1.37 2.11 -5.29
CA THR A 173 1.21 2.05 -6.76
C THR A 173 2.26 2.95 -7.40
N LEU A 174 2.94 2.43 -8.42
CA LEU A 174 3.96 3.17 -9.15
C LEU A 174 3.34 3.94 -10.31
N GLY A 175 3.87 5.14 -10.57
CA GLY A 175 3.57 5.89 -11.78
C GLY A 175 4.24 5.27 -13.02
N ASN A 176 3.69 5.60 -14.19
CA ASN A 176 4.17 5.10 -15.48
C ASN A 176 5.61 5.57 -15.79
N ASP A 177 6.08 6.64 -15.16
CA ASP A 177 7.43 7.19 -15.27
C ASP A 177 8.49 6.42 -14.48
N LEU A 178 8.09 5.41 -13.70
CA LEU A 178 9.00 4.61 -12.86
C LEU A 178 9.21 3.19 -13.38
N VAL A 179 8.39 2.72 -14.32
CA VAL A 179 8.34 1.32 -14.75
C VAL A 179 8.37 1.22 -16.27
N THR A 180 9.20 0.33 -16.80
CA THR A 180 9.15 -0.08 -18.21
C THR A 180 8.41 -1.39 -18.37
N TRP A 181 7.58 -1.48 -19.41
CA TRP A 181 6.79 -2.67 -19.74
C TRP A 181 7.32 -3.34 -20.99
N THR A 182 7.29 -4.68 -21.01
CA THR A 182 7.71 -5.47 -22.17
C THR A 182 6.78 -6.67 -22.34
N SER A 183 6.49 -7.03 -23.59
CA SER A 183 5.81 -8.28 -23.94
C SER A 183 6.83 -9.29 -24.45
N SER A 184 6.70 -10.56 -24.05
CA SER A 184 7.55 -11.64 -24.56
C SER A 184 7.32 -11.91 -26.05
N ASN A 185 6.15 -11.55 -26.60
CA ASN A 185 5.87 -11.64 -28.03
C ASN A 185 4.86 -10.55 -28.45
N PRO A 186 5.33 -9.39 -28.94
CA PRO A 186 4.48 -8.31 -29.42
C PRO A 186 3.53 -8.66 -30.56
N GLU A 187 3.79 -9.72 -31.33
CA GLU A 187 2.89 -10.18 -32.40
C GLU A 187 1.63 -10.85 -31.83
N ILE A 188 1.69 -11.42 -30.62
CA ILE A 188 0.54 -12.03 -29.94
C ILE A 188 -0.18 -11.00 -29.06
N ALA A 189 0.56 -10.24 -28.25
CA ALA A 189 0.01 -9.11 -27.53
C ALA A 189 1.05 -8.02 -27.29
N THR A 190 0.63 -6.77 -27.44
CA THR A 190 1.46 -5.58 -27.17
C THR A 190 1.17 -5.02 -25.79
N VAL A 191 2.13 -4.29 -25.22
CA VAL A 191 1.94 -3.50 -23.98
C VAL A 191 2.57 -2.13 -24.18
N ASN A 192 1.89 -1.07 -23.75
CA ASN A 192 2.43 0.29 -23.78
C ASN A 192 3.05 0.71 -22.44
N ASP A 193 3.62 1.91 -22.37
CA ASP A 193 4.28 2.43 -21.15
C ASP A 193 3.30 2.68 -19.98
N GLU A 194 1.99 2.67 -20.24
CA GLU A 194 0.93 2.79 -19.23
C GLU A 194 0.44 1.42 -18.74
N GLY A 195 1.06 0.32 -19.18
CA GLY A 195 0.65 -1.04 -18.82
C GLY A 195 -0.62 -1.52 -19.55
N VAL A 196 -1.09 -0.82 -20.59
CA VAL A 196 -2.24 -1.25 -21.40
C VAL A 196 -1.79 -2.37 -22.35
N VAL A 197 -2.35 -3.56 -22.14
CA VAL A 197 -2.09 -4.76 -22.94
C VAL A 197 -3.18 -4.92 -23.99
N VAL A 198 -2.80 -5.06 -25.27
CA VAL A 198 -3.73 -5.30 -26.39
C VAL A 198 -3.46 -6.68 -26.97
N GLY A 199 -4.48 -7.55 -26.98
CA GLY A 199 -4.43 -8.87 -27.60
C GLY A 199 -4.59 -8.79 -29.12
N LEU A 200 -3.67 -9.40 -29.87
CA LEU A 200 -3.65 -9.38 -31.34
C LEU A 200 -3.95 -10.76 -31.92
N LEU A 201 -3.16 -11.77 -31.55
CA LEU A 201 -3.32 -13.14 -32.03
C LEU A 201 -3.56 -14.09 -30.86
N VAL A 202 -4.18 -15.23 -31.13
CA VAL A 202 -4.39 -16.30 -30.15
C VAL A 202 -3.04 -16.83 -29.68
N GLY A 203 -2.90 -17.01 -28.38
CA GLY A 203 -1.69 -17.56 -27.78
C GLY A 203 -1.41 -16.99 -26.40
N ASP A 204 -0.31 -17.45 -25.81
CA ASP A 204 0.14 -17.04 -24.49
C ASP A 204 1.39 -16.17 -24.58
N VAL A 205 1.43 -15.08 -23.80
CA VAL A 205 2.62 -14.25 -23.60
C VAL A 205 2.82 -13.94 -22.13
N THR A 206 4.04 -13.53 -21.81
CA THR A 206 4.37 -12.96 -20.50
C THR A 206 4.62 -11.47 -20.68
N VAL A 207 3.90 -10.65 -19.92
CA VAL A 207 4.16 -9.21 -19.84
C VAL A 207 4.98 -8.93 -18.58
N THR A 208 6.10 -8.22 -18.73
CA THR A 208 7.06 -7.95 -17.64
C THR A 208 7.19 -6.46 -17.40
N ALA A 209 7.06 -6.06 -16.13
CA ALA A 209 7.34 -4.75 -15.60
C ALA A 209 8.75 -4.75 -15.00
N THR A 210 9.54 -3.72 -15.31
CA THR A 210 10.90 -3.52 -14.77
C THR A 210 11.01 -2.15 -14.17
N LEU A 211 11.55 -2.06 -12.95
CA LEU A 211 11.76 -0.78 -12.30
C LEU A 211 12.92 -0.02 -12.98
N MET A 212 12.68 1.23 -13.39
CA MET A 212 13.68 2.01 -14.12
C MET A 212 14.93 2.34 -13.27
N SER A 213 14.74 2.59 -11.97
CA SER A 213 15.84 2.92 -11.07
C SER A 213 16.70 1.72 -10.66
N ASP A 214 16.16 0.51 -10.78
CA ASP A 214 16.86 -0.75 -10.47
C ASP A 214 16.32 -1.87 -11.36
N PRO A 215 16.96 -2.11 -12.52
CA PRO A 215 16.53 -3.15 -13.48
C PRO A 215 16.57 -4.58 -12.93
N SER A 216 17.17 -4.83 -11.75
CA SER A 216 17.10 -6.13 -11.10
C SER A 216 15.71 -6.42 -10.49
N LYS A 217 14.91 -5.38 -10.27
CA LYS A 217 13.54 -5.50 -9.75
C LYS A 217 12.57 -5.61 -10.92
N THR A 218 12.06 -6.83 -11.11
CA THR A 218 11.08 -7.15 -12.14
C THR A 218 9.89 -7.89 -11.56
N SER A 219 8.77 -7.85 -12.28
CA SER A 219 7.58 -8.65 -11.99
C SER A 219 6.91 -8.99 -13.32
N SER A 220 6.17 -10.10 -13.37
CA SER A 220 5.56 -10.59 -14.62
C SER A 220 4.10 -10.99 -14.42
N SER A 221 3.30 -10.79 -15.47
CA SER A 221 1.94 -11.31 -15.60
C SER A 221 1.87 -12.28 -16.77
N SER A 222 1.20 -13.42 -16.59
CA SER A 222 0.81 -14.26 -17.72
C SER A 222 -0.38 -13.64 -18.45
N VAL A 223 -0.39 -13.70 -19.77
CA VAL A 223 -1.48 -13.17 -20.60
C VAL A 223 -1.86 -14.23 -21.63
N THR A 224 -3.12 -14.64 -21.61
CA THR A 224 -3.67 -15.61 -22.57
C THR A 224 -4.68 -14.90 -23.47
N ILE A 225 -4.46 -14.97 -24.78
CA ILE A 225 -5.36 -14.44 -25.80
C ILE A 225 -6.11 -15.61 -26.44
N SER A 226 -7.44 -15.51 -26.45
CA SER A 226 -8.36 -16.52 -26.99
C SER A 226 -9.20 -15.98 -28.14
N GLU A 227 -9.81 -16.88 -28.90
CA GLU A 227 -10.81 -16.51 -29.91
C GLU A 227 -12.16 -16.24 -29.24
N ALA A 228 -12.95 -15.38 -29.88
CA ALA A 228 -14.35 -15.24 -29.52
C ALA A 228 -15.11 -16.51 -29.95
N VAL A 229 -15.98 -17.01 -29.08
CA VAL A 229 -16.80 -18.21 -29.36
C VAL A 229 -18.23 -17.81 -29.66
N ILE A 230 -18.98 -18.61 -30.42
CA ILE A 230 -20.42 -18.36 -30.64
C ILE A 230 -21.17 -18.58 -29.33
N ASP A 231 -21.92 -17.57 -28.90
CA ASP A 231 -22.76 -17.59 -27.69
C ASP A 231 -24.23 -17.84 -28.03
N SER A 232 -24.73 -17.23 -29.12
CA SER A 232 -26.10 -17.47 -29.60
C SER A 232 -26.21 -17.36 -31.12
N ILE A 233 -27.29 -17.90 -31.67
CA ILE A 233 -27.67 -17.77 -33.08
C ILE A 233 -29.09 -17.21 -33.20
N GLN A 234 -29.36 -16.48 -34.28
CA GLN A 234 -30.64 -15.87 -34.60
C GLN A 234 -30.94 -16.07 -36.09
N VAL A 235 -32.19 -16.41 -36.40
CA VAL A 235 -32.70 -16.53 -37.77
C VAL A 235 -33.58 -15.32 -38.08
N THR A 236 -33.33 -14.65 -39.20
CA THR A 236 -34.13 -13.50 -39.65
C THR A 236 -34.66 -13.71 -41.06
N PRO A 237 -35.97 -13.51 -41.29
CA PRO A 237 -37.01 -13.30 -40.28
C PRO A 237 -37.29 -14.56 -39.44
N GLU A 238 -37.71 -14.38 -38.18
CA GLU A 238 -38.03 -15.50 -37.26
C GLU A 238 -39.27 -16.29 -37.72
N THR A 239 -40.20 -15.62 -38.41
CA THR A 239 -41.39 -16.22 -38.99
C THR A 239 -41.59 -15.73 -40.42
N ILE A 240 -41.97 -16.65 -41.31
CA ILE A 240 -42.33 -16.35 -42.70
C ILE A 240 -43.72 -16.90 -43.00
N THR A 241 -44.44 -16.21 -43.89
CA THR A 241 -45.68 -16.71 -44.49
C THR A 241 -45.46 -16.75 -46.00
N LEU A 242 -45.58 -17.94 -46.59
CA LEU A 242 -45.35 -18.15 -48.02
C LEU A 242 -46.68 -18.37 -48.75
N ILE A 243 -46.74 -17.86 -49.98
CA ILE A 243 -47.77 -18.24 -50.95
C ILE A 243 -47.25 -19.45 -51.71
N ASP A 244 -48.15 -20.34 -52.12
CA ASP A 244 -47.79 -21.52 -52.92
C ASP A 244 -46.89 -21.15 -54.12
N GLY A 245 -45.84 -21.93 -54.33
CA GLY A 245 -44.82 -21.70 -55.35
C GLY A 245 -43.81 -20.58 -55.08
N HIS A 246 -43.86 -19.88 -53.94
CA HIS A 246 -42.91 -18.80 -53.59
C HIS A 246 -41.93 -19.22 -52.49
N SER A 247 -40.80 -18.52 -52.42
CA SER A 247 -39.73 -18.72 -51.43
C SER A 247 -39.29 -17.40 -50.83
N GLU A 248 -38.89 -17.42 -49.55
CA GLU A 248 -38.29 -16.30 -48.84
C GLU A 248 -36.88 -16.67 -48.40
N ALA A 249 -35.95 -15.71 -48.41
CA ALA A 249 -34.60 -15.94 -47.92
C ALA A 249 -34.55 -15.82 -46.39
N LEU A 250 -33.86 -16.75 -45.74
CA LEU A 250 -33.54 -16.68 -44.32
C LEU A 250 -32.06 -16.35 -44.15
N ALA A 251 -31.76 -15.40 -43.29
CA ALA A 251 -30.41 -15.10 -42.84
C ALA A 251 -30.18 -15.68 -41.44
N VAL A 252 -28.98 -16.20 -41.18
CA VAL A 252 -28.57 -16.60 -39.83
C VAL A 252 -27.43 -15.70 -39.38
N SER A 253 -27.58 -15.13 -38.19
CA SER A 253 -26.51 -14.40 -37.52
C SER A 253 -26.15 -15.09 -36.21
N ALA A 254 -24.87 -15.06 -35.85
CA ALA A 254 -24.34 -15.51 -34.58
C ALA A 254 -23.90 -14.30 -33.75
N THR A 255 -24.20 -14.31 -32.46
CA THR A 255 -23.60 -13.41 -31.47
C THR A 255 -22.44 -14.13 -30.82
N LEU A 256 -21.27 -13.50 -30.81
CA LEU A 256 -20.05 -14.04 -30.21
C LEU A 256 -19.95 -13.66 -28.72
N SER A 257 -19.11 -14.35 -27.97
CA SER A 257 -18.84 -14.13 -26.54
C SER A 257 -18.28 -12.74 -26.22
N ASP A 258 -17.80 -12.03 -27.24
CA ASP A 258 -17.29 -10.66 -27.16
C ASP A 258 -18.36 -9.59 -27.52
N GLY A 259 -19.59 -10.02 -27.83
CA GLY A 259 -20.73 -9.19 -28.20
C GLY A 259 -20.80 -8.82 -29.68
N ARG A 260 -19.82 -9.19 -30.50
CA ARG A 260 -19.87 -8.97 -31.95
C ARG A 260 -20.89 -9.90 -32.59
N THR A 261 -21.44 -9.47 -33.73
CA THR A 261 -22.31 -10.31 -34.56
C THR A 261 -21.62 -10.71 -35.86
N MET A 262 -21.81 -11.96 -36.29
CA MET A 262 -21.30 -12.51 -37.54
C MET A 262 -22.44 -13.16 -38.32
N ASN A 263 -22.59 -12.86 -39.61
CA ASN A 263 -23.51 -13.60 -40.46
C ASN A 263 -22.90 -14.97 -40.78
N LEU A 264 -23.69 -16.03 -40.62
CA LEU A 264 -23.30 -17.38 -41.01
C LEU A 264 -23.71 -17.62 -42.45
N ASP A 265 -22.79 -18.17 -43.23
CA ASP A 265 -23.05 -18.55 -44.62
C ASP A 265 -23.78 -19.90 -44.72
N SER A 266 -24.17 -20.25 -45.94
CA SER A 266 -24.89 -21.50 -46.23
C SER A 266 -24.02 -22.75 -46.12
N GLU A 267 -22.70 -22.64 -45.92
CA GLU A 267 -21.81 -23.77 -45.62
C GLU A 267 -21.72 -24.04 -44.11
N SER A 268 -21.97 -23.00 -43.30
CA SER A 268 -21.94 -23.06 -41.83
C SER A 268 -23.26 -23.47 -41.18
N VAL A 269 -24.36 -23.52 -41.95
CA VAL A 269 -25.72 -23.78 -41.45
C VAL A 269 -26.36 -24.96 -42.17
N THR A 270 -26.89 -25.92 -41.39
CA THR A 270 -27.73 -27.01 -41.89
C THR A 270 -29.19 -26.73 -41.55
N TRP A 271 -30.06 -26.72 -42.55
CA TRP A 271 -31.49 -26.53 -42.38
C TRP A 271 -32.25 -27.85 -42.45
N THR A 272 -33.33 -27.97 -41.67
CA THR A 272 -34.26 -29.10 -41.75
C THR A 272 -35.69 -28.57 -41.72
N SER A 273 -36.60 -29.31 -42.36
CA SER A 273 -38.04 -29.05 -42.32
C SER A 273 -38.74 -30.22 -41.62
N SER A 274 -39.68 -29.93 -40.74
CA SER A 274 -40.53 -30.95 -40.12
C SER A 274 -41.54 -31.55 -41.09
N ASP A 275 -41.87 -30.83 -42.18
CA ASP A 275 -42.74 -31.29 -43.25
C ASP A 275 -42.19 -30.85 -44.62
N ILE A 276 -41.40 -31.75 -45.22
CA ILE A 276 -40.78 -31.51 -46.52
C ILE A 276 -41.76 -31.62 -47.69
N ALA A 277 -42.96 -32.18 -47.48
CA ALA A 277 -43.99 -32.31 -48.51
C ALA A 277 -44.74 -30.99 -48.72
N THR A 278 -44.82 -30.15 -47.69
CA THR A 278 -45.48 -28.83 -47.75
C THR A 278 -44.48 -27.67 -47.81
N THR A 279 -43.27 -27.84 -47.29
CA THR A 279 -42.26 -26.78 -47.16
C THR A 279 -40.86 -27.35 -47.26
N ALA A 280 -40.17 -27.08 -48.37
CA ALA A 280 -38.76 -27.44 -48.54
C ALA A 280 -37.85 -26.26 -48.14
N VAL A 281 -36.75 -26.56 -47.45
CA VAL A 281 -35.69 -25.58 -47.17
C VAL A 281 -34.47 -25.96 -48.00
N ASN A 282 -33.92 -25.00 -48.73
CA ASN A 282 -32.77 -25.20 -49.61
C ASN A 282 -31.63 -24.26 -49.21
N ASN A 283 -30.41 -24.80 -49.10
CA ASN A 283 -29.21 -23.97 -49.00
C ASN A 283 -28.93 -23.37 -50.38
N LEU A 284 -29.35 -22.12 -50.59
CA LEU A 284 -28.93 -21.38 -51.77
C LEU A 284 -27.44 -21.02 -51.62
N ARG A 285 -26.66 -21.35 -52.66
CA ARG A 285 -25.26 -20.97 -52.83
C ARG A 285 -25.17 -19.61 -53.53
#